data_AF-A0A0G1DWQ1-F1
#
_entry.id   AF-A0A0G1DWQ1-F1
#
_cell.length_a   1.000
_cell.length_b   1.000
_cell.length_c   1.000
_cell.angle_alpha   90.00
_cell.angle_beta   90.00
_cell.angle_gamma   90.00
#
_symmetry.space_group_name_H-M   'P 1'
#
loop_
_entity.id
_entity.type
_entity.pdbx_description
1 polymer ?
#
loop_
_entity_poly.entity_id
_entity_poly.type
_entity_poly.pdbx_seq_one_letter_code
_entity_poly.pdbx_strand_id
1 'polypeptide(L)'
;MRNIHAEFVKYGKNAKYWLRRCEMLLPEIAREEIWKKKRFSSIYEYAAKLAGMNHEKVNECLRIMKHIEDKPELLEVAREKGLGAVRPVVTIATKETAKFWAGNAITMKKNTLETYVRNYKAELRPSTDLNRLENVKMELDPKVADQLKKMKGDRDWNTFMKELMDGQRKPEPKKHVATKTNGICAHPDCNKPAVEFHHTKRFSLNHEHNPDQITPLCKAHHDLCHLGLIANEEKQPYEWQTNPKYEVDKLVQAYKTG
;
A
#
# COMPACT_ATOMS: atom_id res chain seq x y z
N MET A 1 -23.18 -47.13 27.24
CA MET A 1 -23.66 -46.54 25.96
C MET A 1 -22.54 -45.75 25.30
N ARG A 2 -22.50 -45.66 23.96
CA ARG A 2 -21.59 -44.74 23.25
C ARG A 2 -22.07 -43.30 23.42
N ASN A 3 -21.18 -42.39 23.82
CA ASN A 3 -21.51 -40.96 23.90
C ASN A 3 -21.28 -40.29 22.55
N ILE A 4 -22.27 -40.44 21.66
CA ILE A 4 -22.23 -39.92 20.28
C ILE A 4 -21.99 -38.41 20.24
N HIS A 5 -22.49 -37.65 21.22
CA HIS A 5 -22.23 -36.21 21.32
C HIS A 5 -20.74 -35.92 21.58
N ALA A 6 -20.10 -36.63 22.50
CA ALA A 6 -18.67 -36.48 22.78
C ALA A 6 -17.80 -36.88 21.58
N GLU A 7 -18.17 -37.94 20.86
CA GLU A 7 -17.52 -38.35 19.61
C GLU A 7 -17.66 -37.26 18.52
N PHE A 8 -18.87 -36.73 18.29
CA PHE A 8 -19.12 -35.65 17.34
C PHE A 8 -18.32 -34.38 17.67
N VAL A 9 -18.30 -33.96 18.94
CA VAL A 9 -17.51 -32.80 19.40
C VAL A 9 -16.01 -33.03 19.22
N LYS A 10 -15.51 -34.25 19.44
CA LYS A 10 -14.11 -34.63 19.17
C LYS A 10 -13.78 -34.52 17.69
N TYR A 11 -14.60 -35.09 16.81
CA TYR A 11 -14.35 -35.03 15.36
C TYR A 11 -14.48 -33.60 14.80
N GLY A 12 -15.44 -32.81 15.26
CA GLY A 12 -15.58 -31.40 14.87
C GLY A 12 -14.39 -30.54 15.31
N LYS A 13 -13.84 -30.76 16.51
CA LYS A 13 -12.59 -30.13 16.96
C LYS A 13 -11.40 -30.53 16.08
N ASN A 14 -11.25 -31.81 15.76
CA ASN A 14 -10.16 -32.32 14.91
C ASN A 14 -10.26 -31.78 13.47
N ALA A 15 -11.44 -31.77 12.85
CA ALA A 15 -11.65 -31.21 11.52
C ALA A 15 -11.27 -29.71 11.48
N LYS A 16 -11.67 -28.94 12.50
CA LYS A 16 -11.30 -27.52 12.64
C LYS A 16 -9.81 -27.31 12.88
N TYR A 17 -9.12 -28.21 13.58
CA TYR A 17 -7.67 -28.19 13.72
C TYR A 17 -6.98 -28.40 12.37
N TRP A 18 -7.33 -29.46 11.64
CA TRP A 18 -6.71 -29.76 10.34
C TRP A 18 -7.00 -28.70 9.29
N LEU A 19 -8.23 -28.14 9.26
CA LEU A 19 -8.57 -27.02 8.38
C LEU A 19 -7.64 -25.82 8.59
N ARG A 20 -7.33 -25.44 9.84
CA ARG A 20 -6.36 -24.37 10.15
C ARG A 20 -4.94 -24.72 9.69
N ARG A 21 -4.52 -25.99 9.75
CA ARG A 21 -3.22 -26.41 9.22
C ARG A 21 -3.19 -26.24 7.69
N CYS A 22 -4.28 -26.55 6.99
CA CYS A 22 -4.43 -26.26 5.56
C CYS A 22 -4.48 -24.75 5.25
N GLU A 23 -5.11 -23.92 6.10
CA GLU A 23 -5.09 -22.45 5.96
C GLU A 23 -3.63 -21.93 5.94
N MET A 24 -2.79 -22.36 6.90
CA MET A 24 -1.41 -21.86 7.01
C MET A 24 -0.51 -22.26 5.83
N LEU A 25 -0.81 -23.35 5.12
CA LEU A 25 -0.03 -23.83 3.96
C LEU A 25 -0.46 -23.18 2.63
N LEU A 26 -1.66 -22.57 2.59
CA LEU A 26 -2.24 -22.05 1.35
C LEU A 26 -1.40 -20.95 0.64
N PRO A 27 -0.69 -20.05 1.32
CA PRO A 27 0.19 -19.06 0.68
C PRO A 27 1.41 -19.70 -0.03
N GLU A 28 1.95 -20.77 0.53
CA GLU A 28 3.06 -21.52 -0.06
C GLU A 28 2.59 -22.32 -1.28
N ILE A 29 1.43 -22.99 -1.16
CA ILE A 29 0.73 -23.65 -2.28
C ILE A 29 0.41 -22.69 -3.43
N ALA A 30 0.11 -21.42 -3.12
CA ALA A 30 -0.08 -20.36 -4.12
C ALA A 30 1.25 -19.96 -4.78
N ARG A 31 2.27 -19.65 -3.97
CA ARG A 31 3.62 -19.20 -4.39
C ARG A 31 4.30 -20.22 -5.31
N GLU A 32 4.21 -21.49 -4.95
CA GLU A 32 4.83 -22.62 -5.66
C GLU A 32 3.95 -23.23 -6.75
N GLU A 33 2.79 -22.64 -7.07
CA GLU A 33 1.79 -23.20 -8.01
C GLU A 33 1.50 -24.71 -7.80
N ILE A 34 1.52 -25.20 -6.55
CA ILE A 34 1.42 -26.64 -6.25
C ILE A 34 0.12 -27.24 -6.79
N TRP A 35 -0.96 -26.46 -6.77
CA TRP A 35 -2.25 -26.82 -7.36
C TRP A 35 -2.14 -27.17 -8.87
N LYS A 36 -1.38 -26.37 -9.63
CA LYS A 36 -1.10 -26.54 -11.06
C LYS A 36 -0.18 -27.72 -11.31
N LYS A 37 0.89 -27.85 -10.51
CA LYS A 37 1.78 -29.04 -10.48
C LYS A 37 1.01 -30.35 -10.17
N LYS A 38 -0.14 -30.26 -9.50
CA LYS A 38 -1.08 -31.38 -9.21
C LYS A 38 -2.29 -31.45 -10.14
N ARG A 39 -2.29 -30.74 -11.28
CA ARG A 39 -3.33 -30.76 -12.35
C ARG A 39 -4.73 -30.25 -11.94
N PHE A 40 -4.83 -29.37 -10.93
CA PHE A 40 -6.05 -28.61 -10.66
C PHE A 40 -6.10 -27.36 -11.55
N SER A 41 -7.30 -26.93 -11.94
CA SER A 41 -7.52 -25.72 -12.77
C SER A 41 -7.23 -24.42 -12.03
N SER A 42 -7.35 -24.42 -10.69
CA SER A 42 -7.12 -23.26 -9.85
C SER A 42 -6.81 -23.65 -8.40
N ILE A 43 -6.24 -22.70 -7.64
CA ILE A 43 -6.07 -22.85 -6.19
C ILE A 43 -7.42 -22.98 -5.45
N TYR A 44 -8.49 -22.41 -5.98
CA TYR A 44 -9.84 -22.53 -5.41
C TYR A 44 -10.36 -23.96 -5.53
N GLU A 45 -10.23 -24.58 -6.71
CA GLU A 45 -10.62 -25.98 -6.93
C GLU A 45 -9.79 -26.93 -6.04
N TYR A 46 -8.49 -26.69 -5.93
CA TYR A 46 -7.58 -27.42 -5.05
C TYR A 46 -8.03 -27.34 -3.59
N ALA A 47 -8.25 -26.13 -3.06
CA ALA A 47 -8.62 -25.92 -1.67
C ALA A 47 -10.04 -26.42 -1.34
N ALA A 48 -10.97 -26.35 -2.31
CA ALA A 48 -12.30 -26.93 -2.19
C ALA A 48 -12.23 -28.47 -2.13
N LYS A 49 -11.56 -29.12 -3.09
CA LYS A 49 -11.49 -30.59 -3.19
C LYS A 49 -10.67 -31.24 -2.08
N LEU A 50 -9.61 -30.59 -1.58
CA LEU A 50 -8.70 -31.18 -0.60
C LEU A 50 -8.91 -30.70 0.85
N ALA A 51 -9.56 -29.55 1.06
CA ALA A 51 -9.75 -28.97 2.40
C ALA A 51 -11.16 -28.41 2.64
N GLY A 52 -12.10 -28.55 1.71
CA GLY A 52 -13.48 -28.05 1.85
C GLY A 52 -13.60 -26.52 1.90
N MET A 53 -12.59 -25.78 1.43
CA MET A 53 -12.61 -24.32 1.46
C MET A 53 -13.40 -23.73 0.28
N ASN A 54 -14.30 -22.78 0.55
CA ASN A 54 -14.94 -21.99 -0.49
C ASN A 54 -14.03 -20.82 -0.98
N HIS A 55 -14.43 -20.15 -2.06
CA HIS A 55 -13.65 -19.05 -2.67
C HIS A 55 -13.42 -17.88 -1.70
N GLU A 56 -14.43 -17.49 -0.91
CA GLU A 56 -14.29 -16.43 0.11
C GLU A 56 -13.23 -16.81 1.12
N LYS A 57 -13.20 -18.07 1.57
CA LYS A 57 -12.27 -18.56 2.58
C LYS A 57 -10.83 -18.62 2.08
N VAL A 58 -10.62 -19.00 0.83
CA VAL A 58 -9.32 -18.92 0.15
C VAL A 58 -8.83 -17.46 0.10
N ASN A 59 -9.69 -16.53 -0.32
CA ASN A 59 -9.36 -15.11 -0.41
C ASN A 59 -9.11 -14.46 0.97
N GLU A 60 -9.92 -14.80 1.98
CA GLU A 60 -9.68 -14.39 3.38
C GLU A 60 -8.30 -14.87 3.83
N CYS A 61 -8.00 -16.15 3.62
CA CYS A 61 -6.78 -16.80 4.06
C CYS A 61 -5.54 -16.14 3.45
N LEU A 62 -5.47 -16.06 2.12
CA LEU A 62 -4.34 -15.44 1.40
C LEU A 62 -4.15 -13.97 1.79
N ARG A 63 -5.24 -13.21 1.95
CA ARG A 63 -5.18 -11.80 2.37
C ARG A 63 -4.68 -11.64 3.80
N ILE A 64 -5.17 -12.44 4.75
CA ILE A 64 -4.72 -12.37 6.15
C ILE A 64 -3.23 -12.74 6.23
N MET A 65 -2.81 -13.84 5.60
CA MET A 65 -1.43 -14.29 5.61
C MET A 65 -0.47 -13.23 5.03
N LYS A 66 -0.81 -12.61 3.89
CA LYS A 66 -0.03 -11.52 3.30
C LYS A 66 0.18 -10.31 4.24
N HIS A 67 -0.72 -10.07 5.19
CA HIS A 67 -0.58 -8.97 6.17
C HIS A 67 0.21 -9.35 7.43
N ILE A 68 0.47 -10.64 7.69
CA ILE A 68 1.17 -11.12 8.90
C ILE A 68 2.47 -11.89 8.60
N GLU A 69 2.82 -12.13 7.34
CA GLU A 69 4.04 -12.85 6.93
C GLU A 69 5.33 -12.27 7.58
N ASP A 70 5.36 -10.96 7.82
CA ASP A 70 6.46 -10.22 8.44
C ASP A 70 6.27 -9.97 9.95
N LYS A 71 5.32 -10.63 10.61
CA LYS A 71 4.87 -10.39 12.00
C LYS A 71 4.77 -11.71 12.79
N PRO A 72 5.89 -12.23 13.33
CA PRO A 72 5.95 -13.59 13.89
C PRO A 72 4.98 -13.83 15.06
N GLU A 73 4.70 -12.81 15.89
CA GLU A 73 3.76 -12.93 17.00
C GLU A 73 2.32 -13.16 16.52
N LEU A 74 1.92 -12.56 15.39
CA LEU A 74 0.60 -12.78 14.80
C LEU A 74 0.52 -14.10 14.04
N LEU A 75 1.63 -14.57 13.43
CA LEU A 75 1.71 -15.91 12.84
C LEU A 75 1.51 -17.02 13.87
N GLU A 76 2.00 -16.86 15.10
CA GLU A 76 1.82 -17.86 16.14
C GLU A 76 0.40 -17.88 16.70
N VAL A 77 -0.21 -16.71 16.93
CA VAL A 77 -1.65 -16.64 17.29
C VAL A 77 -2.53 -17.22 16.18
N ALA A 78 -2.15 -17.02 14.90
CA ALA A 78 -2.80 -17.68 13.78
C ALA A 78 -2.61 -19.21 13.80
N ARG A 79 -1.41 -19.73 14.15
CA ARG A 79 -1.14 -21.17 14.29
C ARG A 79 -2.03 -21.83 15.35
N GLU A 80 -2.15 -21.22 16.52
CA GLU A 80 -2.95 -21.77 17.64
C GLU A 80 -4.46 -21.58 17.44
N LYS A 81 -4.90 -20.35 17.13
CA LYS A 81 -6.31 -19.94 17.17
C LYS A 81 -6.96 -19.85 15.78
N GLY A 82 -6.19 -19.99 14.71
CA GLY A 82 -6.65 -19.85 13.33
C GLY A 82 -6.79 -18.39 12.90
N LEU A 83 -6.79 -18.16 11.58
CA LEU A 83 -6.70 -16.83 10.99
C LEU A 83 -7.84 -15.87 11.42
N GLY A 84 -9.01 -16.42 11.78
CA GLY A 84 -10.14 -15.65 12.31
C GLY A 84 -9.90 -14.95 13.65
N ALA A 85 -8.85 -15.30 14.41
CA ALA A 85 -8.47 -14.61 15.64
C ALA A 85 -7.67 -13.32 15.36
N VAL A 86 -6.78 -13.34 14.37
CA VAL A 86 -5.96 -12.19 13.97
C VAL A 86 -6.63 -11.30 12.93
N ARG A 87 -7.66 -11.79 12.21
CA ARG A 87 -8.47 -11.04 11.23
C ARG A 87 -8.79 -9.58 11.61
N PRO A 88 -9.14 -9.23 12.87
CA PRO A 88 -9.46 -7.84 13.23
C PRO A 88 -8.26 -6.90 13.11
N VAL A 89 -7.06 -7.37 13.50
CA VAL A 89 -5.87 -6.53 13.71
C VAL A 89 -4.95 -6.44 12.50
N VAL A 90 -5.05 -7.34 11.52
CA VAL A 90 -4.11 -7.41 10.38
C VAL A 90 -4.02 -6.14 9.51
N THR A 91 -4.98 -5.22 9.62
CA THR A 91 -4.99 -3.96 8.87
C THR A 91 -4.41 -2.76 9.64
N ILE A 92 -3.98 -2.96 10.89
CA ILE A 92 -3.40 -1.91 11.76
C ILE A 92 -2.13 -2.33 12.48
N ALA A 93 -1.89 -3.64 12.61
CA ALA A 93 -0.63 -4.10 13.13
C ALA A 93 0.51 -3.69 12.19
N THR A 94 1.48 -2.97 12.74
CA THR A 94 2.81 -2.75 12.15
C THR A 94 3.76 -3.83 12.68
N LYS A 95 5.07 -3.75 12.41
CA LYS A 95 6.04 -4.68 13.03
C LYS A 95 6.23 -4.37 14.51
N GLU A 96 6.33 -3.08 14.83
CA GLU A 96 6.56 -2.53 16.16
C GLU A 96 5.36 -2.80 17.09
N THR A 97 4.15 -2.83 16.55
CA THR A 97 2.90 -3.08 17.29
C THR A 97 2.41 -4.54 17.22
N ALA A 98 3.10 -5.43 16.49
CA ALA A 98 2.69 -6.82 16.29
C ALA A 98 2.48 -7.56 17.61
N LYS A 99 3.44 -7.45 18.54
CA LYS A 99 3.39 -8.06 19.88
C LYS A 99 2.21 -7.59 20.73
N PHE A 100 1.85 -6.31 20.65
CA PHE A 100 0.68 -5.74 21.35
C PHE A 100 -0.64 -6.31 20.78
N TRP A 101 -0.77 -6.34 19.45
CA TRP A 101 -1.97 -6.89 18.81
C TRP A 101 -2.09 -8.40 18.96
N ALA A 102 -0.97 -9.13 19.00
CA ALA A 102 -0.94 -10.55 19.32
C ALA A 102 -1.43 -10.82 20.76
N GLY A 103 -0.95 -10.06 21.75
CA GLY A 103 -1.43 -10.15 23.13
C GLY A 103 -2.95 -9.95 23.24
N ASN A 104 -3.49 -8.93 22.57
CA ASN A 104 -4.94 -8.70 22.51
C ASN A 104 -5.71 -9.80 21.77
N ALA A 105 -5.15 -10.42 20.73
CA ALA A 105 -5.75 -11.57 20.05
C ALA A 105 -5.64 -12.90 20.84
N ILE A 106 -4.72 -12.98 21.81
CA ILE A 106 -4.66 -14.08 22.77
C ILE A 106 -5.72 -13.89 23.87
N THR A 107 -5.92 -12.69 24.40
CA THR A 107 -6.83 -12.48 25.54
C THR A 107 -8.29 -12.27 25.12
N MET A 108 -8.56 -11.48 24.08
CA MET A 108 -9.92 -11.06 23.72
C MET A 108 -10.68 -12.08 22.87
N LYS A 109 -12.01 -12.11 23.01
CA LYS A 109 -12.90 -12.74 22.03
C LYS A 109 -12.92 -11.90 20.74
N LYS A 110 -13.05 -12.55 19.58
CA LYS A 110 -13.03 -11.90 18.25
C LYS A 110 -13.85 -10.61 18.19
N ASN A 111 -15.13 -10.66 18.59
CA ASN A 111 -16.03 -9.50 18.50
C ASN A 111 -15.61 -8.34 19.42
N THR A 112 -15.04 -8.66 20.60
CA THR A 112 -14.46 -7.66 21.52
C THR A 112 -13.26 -6.97 20.87
N LEU A 113 -12.39 -7.74 20.21
CA LEU A 113 -11.25 -7.21 19.47
C LEU A 113 -11.68 -6.38 18.25
N GLU A 114 -12.72 -6.78 17.52
CA GLU A 114 -13.29 -6.00 16.41
C GLU A 114 -13.86 -4.65 16.87
N THR A 115 -14.49 -4.59 18.05
CA THR A 115 -14.94 -3.32 18.67
C THR A 115 -13.75 -2.49 19.15
N TYR A 116 -12.76 -3.09 19.82
CA TYR A 116 -11.58 -2.35 20.29
C TYR A 116 -10.77 -1.75 19.13
N VAL A 117 -10.55 -2.53 18.06
CA VAL A 117 -9.94 -2.07 16.80
C VAL A 117 -10.75 -0.94 16.16
N ARG A 118 -12.09 -0.95 16.24
CA ARG A 118 -12.94 0.12 15.71
C ARG A 118 -12.76 1.43 16.48
N ASN A 119 -12.70 1.37 17.80
CA ASN A 119 -12.51 2.54 18.66
C ASN A 119 -11.10 3.12 18.48
N TYR A 120 -10.07 2.27 18.49
CA TYR A 120 -8.70 2.67 18.19
C TYR A 120 -8.55 3.32 16.79
N LYS A 121 -9.27 2.80 15.78
CA LYS A 121 -9.36 3.43 14.44
C LYS A 121 -10.18 4.74 14.41
N ALA A 122 -10.95 5.04 15.44
CA ALA A 122 -11.64 6.33 15.59
C ALA A 122 -10.75 7.34 16.33
N GLU A 123 -10.01 6.90 17.34
CA GLU A 123 -8.98 7.69 18.04
C GLU A 123 -7.83 8.09 17.11
N LEU A 124 -7.41 7.20 16.20
CA LEU A 124 -6.40 7.50 15.16
C LEU A 124 -6.90 8.33 13.98
N ARG A 125 -8.21 8.64 13.89
CA ARG A 125 -8.69 9.62 12.91
C ARG A 125 -8.47 11.01 13.49
N PRO A 126 -7.83 11.95 12.76
CA PRO A 126 -7.80 13.33 13.20
C PRO A 126 -9.25 13.80 13.36
N SER A 127 -9.55 14.39 14.53
CA SER A 127 -10.90 14.83 14.86
C SER A 127 -11.41 15.83 13.82
N THR A 128 -12.59 15.59 13.27
CA THR A 128 -13.30 16.58 12.44
C THR A 128 -13.95 17.68 13.28
N ASP A 129 -13.91 17.57 14.61
CA ASP A 129 -14.17 18.71 15.50
C ASP A 129 -12.96 19.66 15.47
N LEU A 130 -13.04 20.65 14.59
CA LEU A 130 -12.06 21.72 14.38
C LEU A 130 -11.86 22.62 15.62
N ASN A 131 -12.73 22.52 16.64
CA ASN A 131 -12.70 23.37 17.83
C ASN A 131 -12.07 22.67 19.05
N ARG A 132 -11.72 21.39 18.97
CA ARG A 132 -11.05 20.67 20.07
C ARG A 132 -9.60 21.12 20.21
N LEU A 133 -9.33 21.95 21.22
CA LEU A 133 -7.98 22.33 21.64
C LEU A 133 -7.32 21.20 22.45
N GLU A 134 -6.02 20.96 22.20
CA GLU A 134 -5.21 20.03 22.98
C GLU A 134 -4.04 20.76 23.67
N ASN A 135 -3.74 20.40 24.92
CA ASN A 135 -2.73 21.08 25.74
C ASN A 135 -1.36 20.41 25.59
N VAL A 136 -0.49 20.98 24.76
CA VAL A 136 0.93 20.59 24.67
C VAL A 136 1.74 21.35 25.73
N LYS A 137 2.45 20.62 26.59
CA LYS A 137 3.48 21.20 27.49
C LYS A 137 4.87 20.85 26.95
N MET A 138 5.78 21.82 27.00
CA MET A 138 7.19 21.65 26.67
C MET A 138 8.03 22.59 27.54
N GLU A 139 9.25 22.17 27.85
CA GLU A 139 10.26 22.99 28.52
C GLU A 139 11.26 23.47 27.46
N LEU A 140 11.66 24.74 27.54
CA LEU A 140 12.52 25.40 26.55
C LEU A 140 13.51 26.32 27.27
N ASP A 141 14.74 26.40 26.77
CA ASP A 141 15.71 27.39 27.22
C ASP A 141 15.15 28.82 27.15
N PRO A 142 15.44 29.71 28.12
CA PRO A 142 14.91 31.07 28.13
C PRO A 142 15.15 31.86 26.84
N LYS A 143 16.29 31.64 26.18
CA LYS A 143 16.62 32.26 24.87
C LYS A 143 15.74 31.74 23.73
N VAL A 144 15.46 30.43 23.71
CA VAL A 144 14.60 29.79 22.70
C VAL A 144 13.15 30.21 22.91
N ALA A 145 12.70 30.25 24.17
CA ALA A 145 11.36 30.73 24.52
C ALA A 145 11.12 32.21 24.16
N ASP A 146 12.14 33.08 24.34
CA ASP A 146 12.10 34.48 23.93
C ASP A 146 12.09 34.64 22.40
N GLN A 147 12.96 33.92 21.68
CA GLN A 147 12.94 33.88 20.22
C GLN A 147 11.60 33.41 19.66
N LEU A 148 11.01 32.34 20.23
CA LEU A 148 9.73 31.79 19.78
C LEU A 148 8.57 32.78 20.00
N LYS A 149 8.57 33.52 21.13
CA LYS A 149 7.61 34.61 21.38
C LYS A 149 7.77 35.75 20.37
N LYS A 150 9.00 36.15 20.05
CA LYS A 150 9.30 37.19 19.05
C LYS A 150 8.90 36.76 17.63
N MET A 151 9.13 35.51 17.25
CA MET A 151 8.69 34.95 15.96
C MET A 151 7.17 34.87 15.85
N LYS A 152 6.47 34.45 16.91
CA LYS A 152 5.00 34.45 16.98
C LYS A 152 4.44 35.86 16.70
N GLY A 153 4.96 36.88 17.41
CA GLY A 153 4.38 38.22 17.39
C GLY A 153 2.97 38.22 17.96
N ASP A 154 2.06 38.96 17.32
CA ASP A 154 0.68 39.13 17.80
C ASP A 154 -0.25 37.94 17.46
N ARG A 155 0.09 37.13 16.46
CA ARG A 155 -0.64 35.90 16.06
C ARG A 155 -0.87 34.98 17.25
N ASP A 156 -2.00 34.26 17.30
CA ASP A 156 -2.17 33.20 18.30
C ASP A 156 -1.23 32.00 18.02
N TRP A 157 -1.09 31.12 19.00
CA TRP A 157 -0.19 29.95 18.89
C TRP A 157 -0.61 28.94 17.82
N ASN A 158 -1.92 28.74 17.56
CA ASN A 158 -2.37 27.79 16.54
C ASN A 158 -2.09 28.34 15.13
N THR A 159 -2.30 29.64 14.89
CA THR A 159 -1.98 30.28 13.61
C THR A 159 -0.47 30.22 13.34
N PHE A 160 0.36 30.67 14.29
CA PHE A 160 1.82 30.66 14.14
C PHE A 160 2.40 29.24 13.94
N MET A 161 1.90 28.24 14.68
CA MET A 161 2.38 26.86 14.53
C MET A 161 1.91 26.19 13.22
N LYS A 162 0.74 26.56 12.68
CA LYS A 162 0.30 26.13 11.34
C LYS A 162 1.23 26.65 10.25
N GLU A 163 1.54 27.94 10.27
CA GLU A 163 2.46 28.57 9.30
C GLU A 163 3.86 27.92 9.34
N LEU A 164 4.38 27.61 10.54
CA LEU A 164 5.61 26.84 10.72
C LEU A 164 5.54 25.43 10.11
N MET A 165 4.43 24.71 10.33
CA MET A 165 4.25 23.34 9.81
C MET A 165 4.06 23.32 8.29
N ASP A 166 3.33 24.27 7.71
CA ASP A 166 3.17 24.39 6.26
C ASP A 166 4.48 24.80 5.57
N GLY A 167 5.29 25.66 6.20
CA GLY A 167 6.65 25.96 5.75
C GLY A 167 7.62 24.77 5.79
N GLN A 168 7.30 23.71 6.55
CA GLN A 168 8.09 22.45 6.61
C GLN A 168 7.67 21.43 5.55
N ARG A 169 6.53 21.63 4.86
CA ARG A 169 6.02 20.66 3.86
C ARG A 169 6.86 20.71 2.58
N LYS A 170 7.71 19.71 2.38
CA LYS A 170 8.29 19.40 1.06
C LYS A 170 7.14 19.28 0.04
N PRO A 171 7.19 20.00 -1.10
CA PRO A 171 6.10 20.00 -2.06
C PRO A 171 5.90 18.59 -2.65
N GLU A 172 4.64 18.23 -2.91
CA GLU A 172 4.31 16.95 -3.55
C GLU A 172 5.05 16.82 -4.90
N PRO A 173 5.73 15.69 -5.19
CA PRO A 173 6.54 15.52 -6.40
C PRO A 173 5.83 15.95 -7.68
N LYS A 174 4.55 15.59 -7.85
CA LYS A 174 3.73 15.96 -9.02
C LYS A 174 3.52 17.47 -9.15
N LYS A 175 3.30 18.20 -8.05
CA LYS A 175 3.15 19.66 -8.07
C LYS A 175 4.47 20.34 -8.41
N HIS A 176 5.57 19.94 -7.77
CA HIS A 176 6.89 20.48 -8.05
C HIS A 176 7.33 20.24 -9.50
N VAL A 177 7.08 19.04 -10.04
CA VAL A 177 7.34 18.72 -11.45
C VAL A 177 6.46 19.55 -12.40
N ALA A 178 5.15 19.67 -12.14
CA ALA A 178 4.25 20.46 -12.98
C ALA A 178 4.61 21.96 -13.01
N THR A 179 5.14 22.51 -11.92
CA THR A 179 5.63 23.91 -11.89
C THR A 179 6.90 24.12 -12.72
N LYS A 180 7.75 23.09 -12.93
CA LYS A 180 8.96 23.21 -13.78
C LYS A 180 8.63 23.57 -15.23
N THR A 181 7.45 23.20 -15.73
CA THR A 181 6.99 23.48 -17.10
C THR A 181 5.71 24.30 -17.18
N ASN A 182 5.28 24.95 -16.09
CA ASN A 182 4.03 25.73 -16.02
C ASN A 182 2.79 24.98 -16.58
N GLY A 183 2.74 23.66 -16.41
CA GLY A 183 1.65 22.80 -16.92
C GLY A 183 1.67 22.47 -18.42
N ILE A 184 2.66 22.90 -19.20
CA ILE A 184 2.85 22.43 -20.59
C ILE A 184 3.82 21.23 -20.67
N CYS A 185 3.81 20.54 -21.82
CA CYS A 185 4.68 19.41 -22.11
C CYS A 185 6.17 19.80 -22.08
N ALA A 186 7.01 18.99 -21.43
CA ALA A 186 8.46 19.22 -21.34
C ALA A 186 9.24 18.93 -22.64
N HIS A 187 8.62 18.36 -23.65
CA HIS A 187 9.27 18.10 -24.94
C HIS A 187 9.50 19.43 -25.67
N PRO A 188 10.67 19.65 -26.30
CA PRO A 188 10.91 20.79 -27.18
C PRO A 188 9.75 21.01 -28.16
N ASP A 189 9.47 22.28 -28.46
CA ASP A 189 8.47 22.71 -29.44
C ASP A 189 7.02 22.25 -29.17
N CYS A 190 6.72 21.68 -27.99
CA CYS A 190 5.41 21.12 -27.67
C CYS A 190 4.56 21.98 -26.70
N ASN A 191 3.78 22.90 -27.27
CA ASN A 191 2.85 23.75 -26.51
C ASN A 191 1.55 23.05 -26.04
N LYS A 192 1.52 21.71 -25.96
CA LYS A 192 0.35 20.95 -25.49
C LYS A 192 0.36 20.81 -23.95
N PRO A 193 -0.80 20.77 -23.27
CA PRO A 193 -0.85 20.55 -21.82
C PRO A 193 -0.15 19.25 -21.40
N ALA A 194 0.59 19.30 -20.29
CA ALA A 194 1.11 18.10 -19.64
C ALA A 194 0.00 17.45 -18.82
N VAL A 195 -0.44 16.27 -19.27
CA VAL A 195 -1.49 15.48 -18.63
C VAL A 195 -0.96 14.19 -18.01
N GLU A 196 0.22 13.73 -18.43
CA GLU A 196 0.90 12.53 -17.93
C GLU A 196 2.24 12.89 -17.28
N PHE A 197 2.69 12.02 -16.37
CA PHE A 197 3.98 12.13 -15.71
C PHE A 197 4.81 10.88 -16.02
N HIS A 198 5.82 11.03 -16.88
CA HIS A 198 6.69 9.94 -17.30
C HIS A 198 7.91 9.83 -16.38
N HIS A 199 8.28 8.62 -15.94
CA HIS A 199 9.54 8.39 -15.25
C HIS A 199 10.64 8.04 -16.25
N THR A 200 11.69 8.86 -16.35
CA THR A 200 12.84 8.61 -17.25
C THR A 200 13.63 7.36 -16.84
N LYS A 201 13.54 6.95 -15.58
CA LYS A 201 13.91 5.60 -15.16
C LYS A 201 12.67 4.77 -14.90
N ARG A 202 12.52 3.67 -15.63
CA ARG A 202 11.37 2.76 -15.55
C ARG A 202 11.01 2.41 -14.09
N PHE A 203 9.86 2.92 -13.66
CA PHE A 203 9.38 2.78 -12.27
C PHE A 203 9.30 1.33 -11.80
N SER A 204 9.02 0.38 -12.71
CA SER A 204 8.98 -1.07 -12.43
C SER A 204 10.31 -1.67 -11.94
N LEU A 205 11.44 -0.99 -12.14
CA LEU A 205 12.74 -1.42 -11.61
C LEU A 205 12.97 -0.87 -10.21
N ASN A 206 12.93 0.46 -10.05
CA ASN A 206 13.42 1.14 -8.84
C ASN A 206 12.31 1.54 -7.85
N HIS A 207 11.05 1.64 -8.29
CA HIS A 207 9.90 2.08 -7.48
C HIS A 207 10.03 3.47 -6.83
N GLU A 208 10.93 4.32 -7.33
CA GLU A 208 11.17 5.68 -6.83
C GLU A 208 10.29 6.74 -7.51
N HIS A 209 9.93 7.80 -6.76
CA HIS A 209 9.26 8.99 -7.27
C HIS A 209 10.14 10.24 -7.14
N ASN A 210 11.36 10.18 -7.68
CA ASN A 210 12.31 11.29 -7.67
C ASN A 210 11.84 12.44 -8.60
N PRO A 211 11.60 13.68 -8.10
CA PRO A 211 11.13 14.82 -8.91
C PRO A 211 12.08 15.29 -10.04
N ASP A 212 13.31 14.80 -10.09
CA ASP A 212 14.28 15.10 -11.15
C ASP A 212 14.39 13.98 -12.21
N GLN A 213 13.69 12.86 -11.98
CA GLN A 213 13.55 11.74 -12.92
C GLN A 213 12.09 11.55 -13.38
N ILE A 214 11.22 12.54 -13.12
CA ILE A 214 9.83 12.57 -13.59
C ILE A 214 9.65 13.79 -14.51
N THR A 215 9.17 13.53 -15.71
CA THR A 215 8.99 14.49 -16.80
C THR A 215 7.49 14.68 -17.09
N PRO A 216 6.96 15.92 -17.08
CA PRO A 216 5.56 16.20 -17.39
C PRO A 216 5.36 16.25 -18.91
N LEU A 217 4.45 15.44 -19.45
CA LEU A 217 4.26 15.26 -20.90
C LEU A 217 2.78 15.35 -21.30
N CYS A 218 2.54 15.79 -22.54
CA CYS A 218 1.25 15.53 -23.18
C CYS A 218 1.17 14.04 -23.59
N LYS A 219 -0.05 13.50 -23.69
CA LYS A 219 -0.27 12.07 -23.93
C LYS A 219 0.55 11.51 -25.11
N ALA A 220 0.64 12.25 -26.22
CA ALA A 220 1.39 11.82 -27.40
C ALA A 220 2.89 11.57 -27.13
N HIS A 221 3.58 12.49 -26.43
CA HIS A 221 4.99 12.28 -26.09
C HIS A 221 5.19 11.21 -25.01
N HIS A 222 4.25 11.08 -24.07
CA HIS A 222 4.24 9.96 -23.12
C HIS A 222 4.09 8.60 -23.82
N ASP A 223 3.20 8.50 -24.80
CA ASP A 223 2.99 7.28 -25.60
C ASP A 223 4.26 6.92 -26.41
N LEU A 224 4.95 7.89 -27.01
CA LEU A 224 6.21 7.65 -27.75
C LEU A 224 7.30 7.01 -26.87
N CYS A 225 7.42 7.41 -25.60
CA CYS A 225 8.34 6.78 -24.66
C CYS A 225 7.99 5.31 -24.43
N HIS A 226 6.73 5.00 -24.09
CA HIS A 226 6.29 3.62 -23.81
C HIS A 226 6.33 2.71 -25.05
N LEU A 227 6.22 3.27 -26.26
CA LEU A 227 6.40 2.54 -27.53
C LEU A 227 7.88 2.23 -27.86
N GLY A 228 8.84 2.71 -27.04
CA GLY A 228 10.28 2.53 -27.24
C GLY A 228 10.84 3.34 -28.41
N LEU A 229 10.21 4.48 -28.73
CA LEU A 229 10.53 5.30 -29.91
C LEU A 229 11.53 6.43 -29.59
N ILE A 230 11.82 6.66 -28.32
CA ILE A 230 12.97 7.41 -27.83
C ILE A 230 14.08 6.41 -27.49
N ALA A 231 15.30 6.65 -27.98
CA ALA A 231 16.44 5.75 -27.81
C ALA A 231 17.12 5.87 -26.43
N ASN A 232 17.07 7.07 -25.85
CA ASN A 232 17.67 7.45 -24.57
C ASN A 232 16.58 7.89 -23.57
N GLU A 233 15.75 6.92 -23.18
CA GLU A 233 14.62 7.01 -22.22
C GLU A 233 15.00 7.72 -20.90
N GLU A 234 16.27 7.64 -20.51
CA GLU A 234 16.83 8.17 -19.27
C GLU A 234 17.23 9.65 -19.28
N LYS A 235 17.26 10.30 -20.46
CA LYS A 235 17.71 11.69 -20.62
C LYS A 235 16.57 12.72 -20.49
N GLN A 236 16.95 14.01 -20.43
CA GLN A 236 15.97 15.09 -20.49
C GLN A 236 15.40 15.25 -21.92
N PRO A 237 14.16 15.75 -22.11
CA PRO A 237 13.51 15.77 -23.42
C PRO A 237 14.21 16.58 -24.52
N TYR A 238 15.06 17.55 -24.16
CA TYR A 238 15.88 18.31 -25.12
C TYR A 238 17.13 17.55 -25.60
N GLU A 239 17.45 16.40 -24.99
CA GLU A 239 18.51 15.49 -25.42
C GLU A 239 17.96 14.26 -26.16
N TRP A 240 16.63 14.12 -26.27
CA TRP A 240 16.00 12.89 -26.78
C TRP A 240 16.31 12.64 -28.25
N GLN A 241 16.73 11.42 -28.54
CA GLN A 241 17.03 10.92 -29.87
C GLN A 241 15.94 9.92 -30.28
N THR A 242 15.43 10.05 -31.51
CA THR A 242 14.48 9.09 -32.06
C THR A 242 15.18 7.77 -32.34
N ASN A 243 14.58 6.67 -31.88
CA ASN A 243 14.99 5.32 -32.25
C ASN A 243 14.78 5.14 -33.76
N PRO A 244 15.68 4.52 -34.55
CA PRO A 244 15.44 4.19 -35.96
C PRO A 244 14.12 3.46 -36.24
N LYS A 245 13.58 2.73 -35.26
CA LYS A 245 12.22 2.16 -35.28
C LYS A 245 11.14 3.22 -35.57
N TYR A 246 11.31 4.46 -35.16
CA TYR A 246 10.33 5.55 -35.31
C TYR A 246 10.01 5.88 -36.78
N GLU A 247 11.01 5.90 -37.66
CA GLU A 247 10.77 6.12 -39.09
C GLU A 247 10.11 4.90 -39.75
N VAL A 248 10.40 3.68 -39.27
CA VAL A 248 9.68 2.46 -39.70
C VAL A 248 8.23 2.48 -39.25
N ASP A 249 7.95 2.80 -37.98
CA ASP A 249 6.59 2.88 -37.42
C ASP A 249 5.77 4.01 -38.09
N LYS A 250 6.40 5.15 -38.45
CA LYS A 250 5.79 6.20 -39.30
C LYS A 250 5.36 5.65 -40.66
N LEU A 251 6.25 4.96 -41.38
CA LEU A 251 5.95 4.37 -42.69
C LEU A 251 4.83 3.32 -42.58
N VAL A 252 4.86 2.47 -41.54
CA VAL A 252 3.82 1.48 -41.27
C VAL A 252 2.48 2.11 -40.87
N GLN A 253 2.46 3.26 -40.21
CA GLN A 253 1.22 4.00 -39.96
C GLN A 253 0.67 4.64 -41.23
N ALA A 254 1.51 5.32 -42.02
CA ALA A 254 1.09 5.92 -43.29
C ALA A 254 0.47 4.87 -44.25
N TYR A 255 1.09 3.69 -44.35
CA TYR A 255 0.61 2.56 -45.15
C TYR A 255 -0.69 1.91 -44.62
N LYS A 256 -1.11 2.23 -43.38
CA LYS A 256 -2.39 1.78 -42.79
C LYS A 256 -3.50 2.82 -42.89
N THR A 257 -3.21 4.01 -43.43
CA THR A 257 -4.13 5.15 -43.52
C THR A 257 -4.37 5.65 -44.94
N GLY A 258 -3.79 4.98 -45.93
CA GLY A 258 -4.07 5.14 -47.37
C GLY A 258 -4.66 3.85 -47.96
#